data_AF-A0A2V8SYM0-F1
#
_entry.id   AF-A0A2V8SYM0-F1
#
_cell.length_a   1.000
_cell.length_b   1.000
_cell.length_c   1.000
_cell.angle_alpha   90.00
_cell.angle_beta   90.00
_cell.angle_gamma   90.00
#
_symmetry.space_group_name_H-M   'P 1'
#
loop_
_entity.id
_entity.type
_entity.pdbx_description
1 polymer ?
#
loop_
_entity_poly.entity_id
_entity_poly.type
_entity_poly.pdbx_seq_one_letter_code
_entity_poly.pdbx_strand_id
1 'polypeptide(L)'
;MTLKFRSPALVAFSIFSILFISASSAQAAHRASKKPAAKAAASKGRRGRETASSRRDSRQSKRERAAEGRRGRGDRRASRDEKLSRKDWKHMSRRERMIAARLEAERRRREAAERARQIALALARQRAADQALKDETAANIQRDETTGEDMEVRRAALSALGDRAGTVVVMNPKTGQVYSVVNQEWGLRRGFKPCSTTKLVTGLAGLSEHVIDPVQTVNIGTASYSLDLTDSLAFSNNGYFQRVGGQVGFDKMMGYARKLGLGQQTGINFPAESPGRLPAFKEGYAVNHMSSHGDDIEVTAIQLATLTSAMANGGHLLVPH
;
A
#
# COMPACT_ATOMS: atom_id res chain seq x y z
N MET A 1 12.16 26.41 -45.38
CA MET A 1 11.58 25.06 -45.50
C MET A 1 10.28 25.01 -44.75
N THR A 2 9.19 24.97 -45.50
CA THR A 2 7.82 24.80 -45.04
C THR A 2 7.56 23.34 -44.69
N LEU A 3 7.03 23.06 -43.50
CA LEU A 3 6.24 21.85 -43.27
C LEU A 3 5.02 22.18 -42.40
N LYS A 4 3.87 22.14 -43.07
CA LYS A 4 2.52 22.14 -42.50
C LYS A 4 2.26 20.77 -41.86
N PHE A 5 1.61 20.75 -40.70
CA PHE A 5 0.84 19.58 -40.26
C PHE A 5 -0.65 19.96 -40.12
N ARG A 6 -1.49 19.15 -40.78
CA ARG A 6 -2.95 19.20 -40.76
C ARG A 6 -3.48 18.31 -39.62
N SER A 7 -4.42 18.86 -38.85
CA SER A 7 -5.67 18.27 -38.31
C SER A 7 -5.64 17.03 -37.38
N PRO A 8 -6.65 16.89 -36.49
CA PRO A 8 -6.53 16.18 -35.22
C PRO A 8 -7.03 14.72 -35.29
N ALA A 9 -6.38 13.84 -34.55
CA ALA A 9 -6.90 12.51 -34.25
C ALA A 9 -7.59 12.52 -32.89
N LEU A 10 -8.81 11.96 -32.86
CA LEU A 10 -9.65 11.75 -31.69
C LEU A 10 -8.87 11.11 -30.53
N VAL A 11 -8.90 11.76 -29.36
CA VAL A 11 -8.49 11.14 -28.09
C VAL A 11 -9.70 10.43 -27.50
N ALA A 12 -9.74 9.11 -27.61
CA ALA A 12 -10.67 8.27 -26.89
C ALA A 12 -10.16 8.09 -25.44
N PHE A 13 -10.78 8.78 -24.49
CA PHE A 13 -10.56 8.53 -23.06
C PHE A 13 -11.24 7.22 -22.67
N SER A 14 -10.45 6.15 -22.57
CA SER A 14 -10.90 4.92 -21.92
C SER A 14 -10.77 5.08 -20.40
N ILE A 15 -11.92 5.21 -19.73
CA ILE A 15 -12.03 5.17 -18.27
C ILE A 15 -11.73 3.74 -17.81
N PHE A 16 -10.55 3.50 -17.25
CA PHE A 16 -10.21 2.23 -16.61
C PHE A 16 -10.57 2.30 -15.12
N SER A 17 -11.75 1.78 -14.78
CA SER A 17 -12.14 1.51 -13.39
C SER A 17 -11.30 0.36 -12.84
N ILE A 18 -10.35 0.65 -11.95
CA ILE A 18 -9.57 -0.37 -11.25
C ILE A 18 -10.44 -0.98 -10.15
N LEU A 19 -11.03 -2.13 -10.44
CA LEU A 19 -11.70 -3.00 -9.49
C LEU A 19 -10.62 -3.80 -8.72
N PHE A 20 -10.41 -3.51 -7.44
CA PHE A 20 -9.57 -4.34 -6.58
C PHE A 20 -10.28 -5.68 -6.29
N ILE A 21 -9.92 -6.73 -7.05
CA ILE A 21 -10.26 -8.11 -6.70
C ILE A 21 -9.07 -8.68 -5.92
N SER A 22 -9.27 -8.95 -4.63
CA SER A 22 -8.35 -9.72 -3.81
C SER A 22 -8.39 -11.19 -4.24
N ALA A 23 -7.47 -11.57 -5.14
CA ALA A 23 -7.23 -12.97 -5.48
C ALA A 23 -6.44 -13.63 -4.34
N SER A 24 -7.14 -14.43 -3.52
CA SER A 24 -6.52 -15.38 -2.60
C SER A 24 -5.85 -16.49 -3.43
N SER A 25 -4.52 -16.56 -3.36
CA SER A 25 -3.70 -17.58 -4.03
C SER A 25 -3.87 -18.93 -3.34
N ALA A 26 -4.44 -19.90 -4.06
CA ALA A 26 -4.41 -21.31 -3.70
C ALA A 26 -4.03 -22.15 -4.94
N GLN A 27 -2.78 -22.62 -4.98
CA GLN A 27 -2.23 -23.75 -5.76
C GLN A 27 -0.72 -23.82 -5.47
N ALA A 28 -0.02 -24.93 -5.37
CA ALA A 28 -0.33 -26.35 -5.45
C ALA A 28 0.90 -27.17 -4.96
N ALA A 29 0.65 -28.45 -4.68
CA ALA A 29 1.50 -29.61 -4.95
C ALA A 29 2.88 -29.78 -4.28
N HIS A 30 2.92 -30.82 -3.43
CA HIS A 30 3.89 -31.92 -3.42
C HIS A 30 5.13 -31.79 -4.34
N ARG A 31 6.31 -31.77 -3.70
CA ARG A 31 7.51 -32.42 -4.23
C ARG A 31 8.36 -32.99 -3.09
N ALA A 32 8.57 -34.29 -3.14
CA ALA A 32 9.50 -35.02 -2.29
C ALA A 32 10.93 -34.62 -2.62
N SER A 33 11.76 -34.39 -1.61
CA SER A 33 13.22 -34.34 -1.78
C SER A 33 13.92 -35.11 -0.67
N LYS A 34 14.91 -35.88 -1.15
CA LYS A 34 15.71 -36.87 -0.45
C LYS A 34 16.67 -36.20 0.55
N LYS A 35 16.93 -36.89 1.67
CA LYS A 35 18.06 -36.64 2.57
C LYS A 35 19.40 -36.69 1.81
N PRO A 36 20.42 -36.01 2.35
CA PRO A 36 21.66 -36.72 2.62
C PRO A 36 22.07 -36.64 4.09
N ALA A 37 22.78 -37.68 4.50
CA ALA A 37 23.36 -37.87 5.81
C ALA A 37 24.65 -37.05 5.99
N ALA A 38 24.88 -36.55 7.19
CA ALA A 38 26.22 -36.26 7.68
C ALA A 38 26.30 -36.62 9.17
N LYS A 39 27.24 -37.51 9.48
CA LYS A 39 27.68 -37.91 10.82
C LYS A 39 28.41 -36.74 11.48
N ALA A 40 28.21 -36.53 12.77
CA ALA A 40 29.22 -35.92 13.63
C ALA A 40 29.12 -36.48 15.05
N ALA A 41 30.29 -36.82 15.57
CA ALA A 41 30.53 -37.57 16.79
C ALA A 41 30.31 -36.75 18.07
N ALA A 42 30.19 -37.49 19.16
CA ALA A 42 30.01 -37.02 20.52
C ALA A 42 31.21 -36.24 21.07
N SER A 43 30.94 -35.27 21.96
CA SER A 43 31.77 -35.06 23.14
C SER A 43 30.93 -34.58 24.34
N LYS A 44 31.36 -35.03 25.52
CA LYS A 44 30.66 -34.95 26.81
C LYS A 44 30.82 -33.57 27.46
N GLY A 45 29.78 -33.15 28.19
CA GLY A 45 29.94 -32.63 29.56
C GLY A 45 29.71 -31.14 29.78
N ARG A 46 28.57 -30.78 30.38
CA ARG A 46 28.53 -30.06 31.68
C ARG A 46 27.10 -29.96 32.20
N ARG A 47 26.92 -30.35 33.47
CA ARG A 47 25.69 -30.18 34.25
C ARG A 47 25.51 -28.70 34.63
N GLY A 48 24.29 -28.19 34.44
CA GLY A 48 23.57 -27.37 35.42
C GLY A 48 23.87 -25.88 35.51
N ARG A 49 23.02 -25.06 34.87
CA ARG A 49 22.35 -23.92 35.51
C ARG A 49 21.14 -23.49 34.66
N GLU A 50 19.95 -23.96 35.00
CA GLU A 50 18.70 -23.44 34.42
C GLU A 50 18.45 -22.04 34.99
N THR A 51 18.58 -21.01 34.16
CA THR A 51 18.17 -19.65 34.51
C THR A 51 16.65 -19.51 34.33
N ALA A 52 16.01 -18.72 35.19
CA ALA A 52 14.56 -18.52 35.24
C ALA A 52 13.93 -18.01 33.92
N SER A 53 14.74 -17.52 32.98
CA SER A 53 14.34 -17.11 31.63
C SER A 53 13.95 -18.32 30.74
N SER A 54 14.65 -19.46 30.82
CA SER A 54 14.34 -20.64 29.98
C SER A 54 13.03 -21.34 30.36
N ARG A 55 12.58 -21.16 31.62
CA ARG A 55 11.28 -21.63 32.10
C ARG A 55 10.12 -20.73 31.66
N ARG A 56 10.36 -19.46 31.36
CA ARG A 56 9.34 -18.56 30.78
C ARG A 56 9.14 -18.84 29.29
N ASP A 57 10.22 -19.01 28.53
CA ASP A 57 10.14 -19.31 27.08
C ASP A 57 9.55 -20.69 26.79
N SER A 58 9.83 -21.69 27.64
CA SER A 58 9.21 -23.02 27.50
C SER A 58 7.73 -23.05 27.92
N ARG A 59 7.29 -22.14 28.80
CA ARG A 59 5.86 -21.97 29.15
C ARG A 59 5.10 -21.15 28.11
N GLN A 60 5.74 -20.16 27.51
CA GLN A 60 5.18 -19.36 26.42
C GLN A 60 5.02 -20.22 25.16
N SER A 61 6.03 -21.02 24.78
CA SER A 61 5.91 -21.94 23.64
C SER A 61 4.92 -23.09 23.88
N LYS A 62 4.75 -23.57 25.12
CA LYS A 62 3.68 -24.54 25.45
C LYS A 62 2.29 -23.91 25.39
N ARG A 63 2.13 -22.64 25.82
CA ARG A 63 0.85 -21.90 25.73
C ARG A 63 0.50 -21.56 24.28
N GLU A 64 1.47 -21.18 23.47
CA GLU A 64 1.30 -20.93 22.03
C GLU A 64 0.94 -22.22 21.28
N ARG A 65 1.63 -23.34 21.54
CA ARG A 65 1.26 -24.66 20.98
C ARG A 65 -0.10 -25.16 21.46
N ALA A 66 -0.50 -24.85 22.71
CA ALA A 66 -1.84 -25.16 23.21
C ALA A 66 -2.91 -24.25 22.60
N ALA A 67 -2.58 -23.00 22.28
CA ALA A 67 -3.46 -22.07 21.59
C ALA A 67 -3.62 -22.43 20.10
N GLU A 68 -2.56 -22.84 19.41
CA GLU A 68 -2.62 -23.42 18.06
C GLU A 68 -3.37 -24.75 18.05
N GLY A 69 -3.16 -25.61 19.05
CA GLY A 69 -3.91 -26.85 19.21
C GLY A 69 -5.41 -26.64 19.46
N ARG A 70 -5.79 -25.54 20.14
CA ARG A 70 -7.19 -25.13 20.33
C ARG A 70 -7.79 -24.48 19.09
N ARG A 71 -7.03 -23.66 18.35
CA ARG A 71 -7.43 -23.09 17.04
C ARG A 71 -7.61 -24.20 15.99
N GLY A 72 -6.67 -25.14 15.92
CA GLY A 72 -6.77 -26.33 15.06
C GLY A 72 -7.85 -27.33 15.48
N ARG A 73 -8.25 -27.39 16.76
CA ARG A 73 -9.43 -28.16 17.21
C ARG A 73 -10.75 -27.43 16.94
N GLY A 74 -10.75 -26.10 16.99
CA GLY A 74 -11.88 -25.26 16.60
C GLY A 74 -12.18 -25.40 15.11
N ASP A 75 -11.16 -25.30 14.27
CA ASP A 75 -11.27 -25.49 12.82
C ASP A 75 -11.60 -26.93 12.43
N ARG A 76 -11.06 -27.94 13.13
CA ARG A 76 -11.42 -29.36 12.89
C ARG A 76 -12.80 -29.74 13.43
N ARG A 77 -13.34 -29.00 14.41
CA ARG A 77 -14.75 -29.16 14.86
C ARG A 77 -15.71 -28.41 13.94
N ALA A 78 -15.31 -27.27 13.39
CA ALA A 78 -16.07 -26.55 12.36
C ALA A 78 -16.03 -27.27 11.00
N SER A 79 -14.98 -28.05 10.70
CA SER A 79 -14.90 -28.86 9.48
C SER A 79 -15.55 -30.25 9.60
N ARG A 80 -16.29 -30.53 10.68
CA ARG A 80 -17.13 -31.72 10.80
C ARG A 80 -18.55 -31.42 10.32
N ASP A 81 -18.66 -30.68 9.22
CA ASP A 81 -19.79 -30.83 8.31
C ASP A 81 -19.65 -32.20 7.68
N GLU A 82 -20.29 -33.18 8.32
CA GLU A 82 -20.47 -34.52 7.80
C GLU A 82 -21.33 -34.42 6.53
N LYS A 83 -20.67 -34.09 5.40
CA LYS A 83 -21.24 -34.32 4.08
C LYS A 83 -21.50 -35.82 4.02
N LEU A 84 -22.78 -36.20 3.97
CA LEU A 84 -23.21 -37.58 3.78
C LEU A 84 -22.31 -38.23 2.73
N SER A 85 -21.60 -39.29 3.11
CA SER A 85 -20.68 -39.93 2.18
C SER A 85 -21.49 -40.60 1.08
N ARG A 86 -20.86 -40.82 -0.08
CA ARG A 86 -21.48 -41.59 -1.17
C ARG A 86 -21.99 -42.98 -0.74
N LYS A 87 -21.44 -43.55 0.34
CA LYS A 87 -21.88 -44.84 0.90
C LYS A 87 -23.18 -44.71 1.69
N ASP A 88 -23.35 -43.63 2.45
CA ASP A 88 -24.53 -43.39 3.29
C ASP A 88 -25.77 -43.19 2.41
N TRP A 89 -25.60 -42.48 1.29
CA TRP A 89 -26.68 -42.27 0.32
C TRP A 89 -27.22 -43.58 -0.25
N LYS A 90 -26.37 -44.60 -0.48
CA LYS A 90 -26.76 -45.88 -1.10
C LYS A 90 -27.74 -46.69 -0.25
N HIS A 91 -27.69 -46.56 1.08
CA HIS A 91 -28.56 -47.32 2.00
C HIS A 91 -29.83 -46.59 2.43
N MET A 92 -29.97 -45.29 2.08
CA MET A 92 -31.15 -44.50 2.43
C MET A 92 -32.34 -44.75 1.50
N SER A 93 -33.55 -44.75 2.06
CA SER A 93 -34.79 -44.74 1.31
C SER A 93 -34.94 -43.44 0.50
N ARG A 94 -35.79 -43.48 -0.54
CA ARG A 94 -36.08 -42.29 -1.37
C ARG A 94 -36.57 -41.10 -0.53
N ARG A 95 -37.36 -41.36 0.52
CA ARG A 95 -37.91 -40.33 1.43
C ARG A 95 -36.82 -39.67 2.27
N GLU A 96 -35.90 -40.45 2.83
CA GLU A 96 -34.78 -39.93 3.63
C GLU A 96 -33.81 -39.10 2.81
N ARG A 97 -33.51 -39.51 1.56
CA ARG A 97 -32.68 -38.72 0.63
C ARG A 97 -33.30 -37.36 0.31
N MET A 98 -34.63 -37.30 0.12
CA MET A 98 -35.32 -36.03 -0.13
C MET A 98 -35.28 -35.10 1.09
N ILE A 99 -35.44 -35.63 2.30
CA ILE A 99 -35.35 -34.85 3.54
C ILE A 99 -33.93 -34.32 3.74
N ALA A 100 -32.91 -35.17 3.56
CA ALA A 100 -31.51 -34.77 3.67
C ALA A 100 -31.13 -33.69 2.64
N ALA A 101 -31.58 -33.83 1.38
CA ALA A 101 -31.36 -32.82 0.33
C ALA A 101 -32.05 -31.49 0.67
N ARG A 102 -33.26 -31.52 1.24
CA ARG A 102 -33.99 -30.31 1.67
C ARG A 102 -33.28 -29.59 2.81
N LEU A 103 -32.82 -30.32 3.83
CA LEU A 103 -32.05 -29.75 4.95
C LEU A 103 -30.72 -29.17 4.49
N GLU A 104 -30.01 -29.86 3.60
CA GLU A 104 -28.76 -29.34 3.02
C GLU A 104 -29.01 -28.08 2.18
N ALA A 105 -30.07 -28.06 1.38
CA ALA A 105 -30.46 -26.87 0.62
C ALA A 105 -30.82 -25.69 1.54
N GLU A 106 -31.50 -25.94 2.66
CA GLU A 106 -31.83 -24.92 3.66
C GLU A 106 -30.57 -24.40 4.38
N ARG A 107 -29.64 -25.29 4.76
CA ARG A 107 -28.34 -24.89 5.33
C ARG A 107 -27.56 -24.00 4.37
N ARG A 108 -27.42 -24.40 3.11
CA ARG A 108 -26.74 -23.61 2.07
C ARG A 108 -27.41 -22.24 1.86
N ARG A 109 -28.75 -22.18 1.92
CA ARG A 109 -29.49 -20.90 1.85
C ARG A 109 -29.19 -20.01 3.06
N ARG A 110 -29.14 -20.57 4.28
CA ARG A 110 -28.80 -19.81 5.49
C ARG A 110 -27.37 -19.28 5.45
N GLU A 111 -26.40 -20.11 5.09
CA GLU A 111 -24.99 -19.71 4.92
C GLU A 111 -24.83 -18.64 3.84
N ALA A 112 -25.50 -18.78 2.70
CA ALA A 112 -25.48 -17.78 1.63
C ALA A 112 -26.09 -16.45 2.10
N ALA A 113 -27.20 -16.49 2.83
CA ALA A 113 -27.83 -15.30 3.41
C ALA A 113 -26.93 -14.61 4.44
N GLU A 114 -26.21 -15.37 5.28
CA GLU A 114 -25.26 -14.83 6.24
C GLU A 114 -24.06 -14.18 5.55
N ARG A 115 -23.46 -14.84 4.55
CA ARG A 115 -22.39 -14.25 3.74
C ARG A 115 -22.84 -12.96 3.04
N ALA A 116 -24.05 -12.96 2.48
CA ALA A 116 -24.61 -11.77 1.86
C ALA A 116 -24.78 -10.61 2.86
N ARG A 117 -25.26 -10.90 4.08
CA ARG A 117 -25.34 -9.91 5.16
C ARG A 117 -23.97 -9.37 5.57
N GLN A 118 -22.95 -10.22 5.67
CA GLN A 118 -21.60 -9.79 6.02
C GLN A 118 -21.00 -8.88 4.94
N ILE A 119 -21.17 -9.22 3.66
CA ILE A 119 -20.73 -8.39 2.54
C ILE A 119 -21.47 -7.05 2.54
N ALA A 120 -22.79 -7.06 2.72
CA ALA A 120 -23.60 -5.84 2.79
C ALA A 120 -23.17 -4.93 3.96
N LEU A 121 -22.90 -5.52 5.12
CA LEU A 121 -22.41 -4.79 6.29
C LEU A 121 -21.00 -4.20 6.05
N ALA A 122 -20.10 -4.96 5.43
CA ALA A 122 -18.77 -4.48 5.07
C ALA A 122 -18.84 -3.30 4.09
N LEU A 123 -19.68 -3.41 3.06
CA LEU A 123 -19.91 -2.33 2.09
C LEU A 123 -20.56 -1.10 2.73
N ALA A 124 -21.53 -1.29 3.64
CA ALA A 124 -22.16 -0.21 4.36
C ALA A 124 -21.15 0.53 5.27
N ARG A 125 -20.28 -0.22 5.96
CA ARG A 125 -19.19 0.35 6.77
C ARG A 125 -18.20 1.14 5.92
N GLN A 126 -17.81 0.58 4.77
CA GLN A 126 -16.91 1.28 3.84
C GLN A 126 -17.54 2.58 3.35
N ARG A 127 -18.80 2.55 2.87
CA ARG A 127 -19.53 3.74 2.43
C ARG A 127 -19.66 4.79 3.54
N ALA A 128 -19.94 4.36 4.78
CA ALA A 128 -20.02 5.27 5.90
C ALA A 128 -18.66 5.93 6.22
N ALA A 129 -17.56 5.18 6.14
CA ALA A 129 -16.21 5.71 6.30
C ALA A 129 -15.84 6.70 5.17
N ASP A 130 -16.14 6.35 3.92
CA ASP A 130 -15.90 7.23 2.77
C ASP A 130 -16.70 8.53 2.90
N GLN A 131 -17.96 8.44 3.34
CA GLN A 131 -18.80 9.63 3.55
C GLN A 131 -18.25 10.49 4.70
N ALA A 132 -17.82 9.90 5.81
CA ALA A 132 -17.23 10.65 6.92
C ALA A 132 -15.98 11.44 6.49
N LEU A 133 -15.15 10.88 5.62
CA LEU A 133 -13.99 11.59 5.06
C LEU A 133 -14.39 12.77 4.16
N LYS A 134 -15.47 12.63 3.39
CA LYS A 134 -16.03 13.72 2.57
C LYS A 134 -16.59 14.83 3.45
N ASP A 135 -17.32 14.47 4.51
CA ASP A 135 -17.89 15.42 5.46
C ASP A 135 -16.78 16.18 6.22
N GLU A 136 -15.73 15.47 6.65
CA GLU A 136 -14.54 16.08 7.27
C GLU A 136 -13.84 17.04 6.29
N THR A 137 -13.67 16.64 5.03
CA THR A 137 -13.08 17.48 3.98
C THR A 137 -13.88 18.78 3.80
N ALA A 138 -15.21 18.68 3.66
CA ALA A 138 -16.07 19.85 3.52
C ALA A 138 -16.01 20.77 4.74
N ALA A 139 -16.00 20.21 5.95
CA ALA A 139 -15.89 20.97 7.19
C ALA A 139 -14.52 21.66 7.34
N ASN A 140 -13.44 21.04 6.87
CA ASN A 140 -12.11 21.64 6.87
C ASN A 140 -12.00 22.79 5.87
N ILE A 141 -12.52 22.61 4.64
CA ILE A 141 -12.51 23.66 3.61
C ILE A 141 -13.24 24.91 4.08
N GLN A 142 -14.34 24.77 4.83
CA GLN A 142 -15.06 25.91 5.42
C GLN A 142 -14.23 26.68 6.47
N ARG A 143 -13.18 26.07 7.01
CA ARG A 143 -12.27 26.64 8.01
C ARG A 143 -10.93 27.09 7.43
N ASP A 144 -10.72 26.95 6.12
CA ASP A 144 -9.50 27.43 5.45
C ASP A 144 -9.39 28.96 5.58
N GLU A 145 -8.19 29.46 5.85
CA GLU A 145 -7.87 30.89 5.83
C GLU A 145 -7.39 31.26 4.43
N THR A 146 -8.23 31.97 3.66
CA THR A 146 -7.97 32.22 2.23
C THR A 146 -7.30 33.57 1.95
N THR A 147 -6.96 34.33 2.99
CA THR A 147 -6.30 35.63 2.81
C THR A 147 -4.96 35.45 2.08
N GLY A 148 -4.81 36.15 0.95
CA GLY A 148 -3.61 36.08 0.11
C GLY A 148 -3.63 35.00 -0.99
N GLU A 149 -4.62 34.10 -0.99
CA GLU A 149 -4.78 33.12 -2.08
C GLU A 149 -5.34 33.76 -3.36
N ASP A 150 -5.04 33.13 -4.50
CA ASP A 150 -5.68 33.40 -5.77
C ASP A 150 -7.05 32.70 -5.83
N MET A 151 -8.13 33.48 -5.84
CA MET A 151 -9.50 32.97 -5.78
C MET A 151 -9.96 32.28 -7.08
N GLU A 152 -9.37 32.62 -8.23
CA GLU A 152 -9.66 31.92 -9.48
C GLU A 152 -9.02 30.53 -9.45
N VAL A 153 -7.76 30.45 -9.03
CA VAL A 153 -7.06 29.17 -8.84
C VAL A 153 -7.75 28.31 -7.78
N ARG A 154 -8.15 28.91 -6.65
CA ARG A 154 -8.91 28.20 -5.60
C ARG A 154 -10.20 27.61 -6.14
N ARG A 155 -10.97 28.38 -6.92
CA ARG A 155 -12.22 27.89 -7.53
C ARG A 155 -11.96 26.72 -8.49
N ALA A 156 -10.89 26.79 -9.28
CA ALA A 156 -10.48 25.68 -10.14
C ALA A 156 -10.08 24.44 -9.31
N ALA A 157 -9.33 24.62 -8.23
CA ALA A 157 -8.93 23.56 -7.31
C ALA A 157 -10.13 22.88 -6.62
N LEU A 158 -11.10 23.68 -6.13
CA LEU A 158 -12.36 23.17 -5.55
C LEU A 158 -13.17 22.38 -6.60
N SER A 159 -13.24 22.90 -7.82
CA SER A 159 -13.96 22.25 -8.92
C SER A 159 -13.29 20.93 -9.33
N ALA A 160 -11.95 20.88 -9.34
CA ALA A 160 -11.18 19.68 -9.62
C ALA A 160 -11.31 18.63 -8.51
N LEU A 161 -11.33 19.06 -7.24
CA LEU A 161 -11.54 18.20 -6.08
C LEU A 161 -12.94 17.57 -6.10
N GLY A 162 -13.96 18.37 -6.41
CA GLY A 162 -15.35 17.92 -6.53
C GLY A 162 -15.90 17.40 -5.20
N ASP A 163 -16.51 16.21 -5.23
CA ASP A 163 -17.06 15.53 -4.06
C ASP A 163 -16.07 14.57 -3.38
N ARG A 164 -14.80 14.59 -3.78
CA ARG A 164 -13.78 13.69 -3.26
C ARG A 164 -13.25 14.20 -1.93
N ALA A 165 -12.97 13.28 -1.01
CA ALA A 165 -12.22 13.60 0.19
C ALA A 165 -10.75 13.84 -0.18
N GLY A 166 -10.18 14.97 0.25
CA GLY A 166 -8.81 15.29 -0.11
C GLY A 166 -8.43 16.75 0.10
N THR A 167 -7.22 17.09 -0.37
CA THR A 167 -6.62 18.41 -0.34
C THR A 167 -5.96 18.68 -1.68
N VAL A 168 -5.85 19.96 -2.05
CA VAL A 168 -5.17 20.40 -3.27
C VAL A 168 -4.23 21.52 -2.91
N VAL A 169 -2.98 21.43 -3.34
CA VAL A 169 -1.97 22.49 -3.23
C VAL A 169 -1.60 22.90 -4.64
N VAL A 170 -1.73 24.19 -4.95
CA VAL A 170 -1.29 24.76 -6.24
C VAL A 170 -0.14 25.72 -5.98
N MET A 171 1.03 25.39 -6.51
CA MET A 171 2.26 26.15 -6.28
C MET A 171 2.98 26.41 -7.60
N ASN A 172 3.57 27.59 -7.74
CA ASN A 172 4.46 27.91 -8.84
C ASN A 172 5.80 27.17 -8.65
N PRO A 173 6.20 26.28 -9.57
CA PRO A 173 7.40 25.46 -9.37
C PRO A 173 8.70 26.26 -9.50
N LYS A 174 8.68 27.45 -10.09
CA LYS A 174 9.88 28.28 -10.31
C LYS A 174 10.13 29.28 -9.19
N THR A 175 9.07 29.73 -8.52
CA THR A 175 9.17 30.77 -7.47
C THR A 175 8.88 30.26 -6.08
N GLY A 176 8.10 29.18 -5.93
CA GLY A 176 7.61 28.71 -4.63
C GLY A 176 6.33 29.42 -4.18
N GLN A 177 5.80 30.36 -4.96
CA GLN A 177 4.54 31.04 -4.66
C GLN A 177 3.41 30.03 -4.60
N VAL A 178 2.69 29.96 -3.48
CA VAL A 178 1.51 29.13 -3.31
C VAL A 178 0.28 29.94 -3.72
N TYR A 179 -0.39 29.50 -4.78
CA TYR A 179 -1.60 30.16 -5.27
C TYR A 179 -2.82 29.83 -4.43
N SER A 180 -2.96 28.56 -4.00
CA SER A 180 -4.06 28.14 -3.13
C SER A 180 -3.79 26.80 -2.47
N VAL A 181 -4.28 26.65 -1.24
CA VAL A 181 -4.38 25.36 -0.55
C VAL A 181 -5.83 25.10 -0.16
N VAL A 182 -6.44 24.08 -0.76
CA VAL A 182 -7.79 23.61 -0.42
C VAL A 182 -7.69 22.51 0.63
N ASN A 183 -8.47 22.59 1.71
CA ASN A 183 -8.38 21.74 2.90
C ASN A 183 -6.99 21.84 3.53
N GLN A 184 -6.68 23.03 4.06
CA GLN A 184 -5.39 23.39 4.67
C GLN A 184 -5.02 22.48 5.84
N GLU A 185 -6.01 22.01 6.61
CA GLU A 185 -5.80 21.06 7.71
C GLU A 185 -5.12 19.77 7.19
N TRP A 186 -5.65 19.18 6.13
CA TRP A 186 -5.04 17.99 5.54
C TRP A 186 -3.80 18.30 4.70
N GLY A 187 -3.76 19.48 4.05
CA GLY A 187 -2.66 19.88 3.19
C GLY A 187 -1.36 20.17 3.94
N LEU A 188 -1.47 20.72 5.15
CA LEU A 188 -0.36 21.31 5.91
C LEU A 188 -0.11 20.64 7.27
N ARG A 189 -1.13 20.09 7.93
CA ARG A 189 -1.02 19.56 9.30
C ARG A 189 -1.13 18.04 9.42
N ARG A 190 -1.69 17.37 8.41
CA ARG A 190 -1.85 15.92 8.42
C ARG A 190 -0.83 15.25 7.50
N GLY A 191 0.03 14.43 8.07
CA GLY A 191 0.88 13.53 7.31
C GLY A 191 0.07 12.35 6.77
N PHE A 192 0.30 11.98 5.52
CA PHE A 192 -0.27 10.78 4.90
C PHE A 192 0.78 10.00 4.14
N LYS A 193 0.49 8.72 3.91
CA LYS A 193 1.36 7.84 3.15
C LYS A 193 1.47 8.33 1.70
N PRO A 194 2.66 8.69 1.19
CA PRO A 194 2.83 9.23 -0.17
C PRO A 194 2.52 8.22 -1.28
N CYS A 195 2.47 6.93 -0.96
CA CYS A 195 2.20 5.87 -1.93
C CYS A 195 3.19 5.93 -3.10
N SER A 196 2.69 5.90 -4.34
CA SER A 196 3.54 5.90 -5.53
C SER A 196 4.28 7.22 -5.79
N THR A 197 3.94 8.32 -5.10
CA THR A 197 4.65 9.59 -5.29
C THR A 197 6.11 9.52 -4.81
N THR A 198 6.44 8.63 -3.86
CA THR A 198 7.81 8.32 -3.44
C THR A 198 8.69 7.80 -4.58
N LYS A 199 8.10 7.27 -5.67
CA LYS A 199 8.86 6.77 -6.82
C LYS A 199 9.70 7.86 -7.49
N LEU A 200 9.33 9.14 -7.33
CA LEU A 200 10.17 10.28 -7.76
C LEU A 200 11.49 10.33 -6.98
N VAL A 201 11.44 10.14 -5.67
CA VAL A 201 12.63 10.05 -4.80
C VAL A 201 13.48 8.84 -5.21
N THR A 202 12.84 7.69 -5.41
CA THR A 202 13.54 6.45 -5.78
C THR A 202 14.18 6.52 -7.17
N GLY A 203 13.49 7.13 -8.14
CA GLY A 203 14.04 7.35 -9.48
C GLY A 203 15.26 8.27 -9.45
N LEU A 204 15.17 9.41 -8.73
CA LEU A 204 16.30 10.32 -8.57
C LEU A 204 17.48 9.65 -7.87
N ALA A 205 17.22 8.94 -6.77
CA ALA A 205 18.26 8.22 -6.03
C ALA A 205 18.91 7.14 -6.90
N GLY A 206 18.11 6.38 -7.65
CA GLY A 206 18.62 5.36 -8.56
C GLY A 206 19.56 5.91 -9.63
N LEU A 207 19.20 7.06 -10.23
CA LEU A 207 20.05 7.74 -11.21
C LEU A 207 21.33 8.30 -10.56
N SER A 208 21.19 8.97 -9.43
CA SER A 208 22.30 9.65 -8.73
C SER A 208 23.33 8.67 -8.16
N GLU A 209 22.89 7.47 -7.79
CA GLU A 209 23.73 6.39 -7.27
C GLU A 209 24.20 5.41 -8.37
N HIS A 210 23.92 5.72 -9.64
CA HIS A 210 24.25 4.87 -10.80
C HIS A 210 23.70 3.43 -10.70
N VAL A 211 22.58 3.26 -10.00
CA VAL A 211 21.85 1.98 -9.93
C VAL A 211 21.05 1.74 -11.21
N ILE A 212 20.59 2.82 -11.83
CA ILE A 212 19.90 2.82 -13.13
C ILE A 212 20.51 3.86 -14.06
N ASP A 213 20.41 3.58 -15.35
CA ASP A 213 20.68 4.53 -16.43
C ASP A 213 19.33 5.00 -17.01
N PRO A 214 19.18 6.29 -17.38
CA PRO A 214 17.90 6.84 -17.80
C PRO A 214 17.28 6.19 -19.04
N VAL A 215 18.08 5.59 -19.93
CA VAL A 215 17.59 4.98 -21.18
C VAL A 215 17.67 3.45 -21.18
N GLN A 216 18.31 2.85 -20.19
CA GLN A 216 18.41 1.39 -20.11
C GLN A 216 17.20 0.79 -19.41
N THR A 217 16.76 -0.35 -19.93
CA THR A 217 15.69 -1.12 -19.30
C THR A 217 16.24 -1.95 -18.14
N VAL A 218 15.50 -1.98 -17.04
CA VAL A 218 15.76 -2.86 -15.90
C VAL A 218 14.82 -4.05 -15.99
N ASN A 219 15.34 -5.26 -15.82
CA ASN A 219 14.51 -6.45 -15.76
C ASN A 219 13.76 -6.52 -14.40
N ILE A 220 12.43 -6.61 -14.47
CA ILE A 220 11.52 -6.54 -13.31
C ILE A 220 11.01 -7.94 -12.90
N GLY A 221 11.57 -9.03 -13.44
CA GLY A 221 11.16 -10.38 -13.06
C GLY A 221 11.53 -11.44 -14.08
N THR A 222 10.54 -11.97 -14.81
CA THR A 222 10.80 -12.96 -15.86
C THR A 222 11.66 -12.35 -16.96
N ALA A 223 12.48 -13.19 -17.61
CA ALA A 223 13.54 -12.76 -18.52
C ALA A 223 13.12 -11.80 -19.65
N SER A 224 11.82 -11.71 -19.95
CA SER A 224 11.24 -10.93 -21.05
C SER A 224 10.48 -9.66 -20.63
N TYR A 225 10.37 -9.33 -19.33
CA TYR A 225 9.73 -8.08 -18.89
C TYR A 225 10.74 -7.10 -18.29
N SER A 226 11.15 -6.15 -19.13
CA SER A 226 12.04 -5.05 -18.75
C SER A 226 11.37 -3.73 -19.11
N LEU A 227 11.49 -2.74 -18.24
CA LEU A 227 11.05 -1.37 -18.50
C LEU A 227 12.19 -0.41 -18.19
N ASP A 228 12.25 0.71 -18.91
CA ASP A 228 13.11 1.83 -18.53
C ASP A 228 12.45 2.67 -17.41
N LEU A 229 13.14 3.72 -16.98
CA LEU A 229 12.62 4.63 -15.96
C LEU A 229 11.35 5.36 -16.44
N THR A 230 11.28 5.72 -17.72
CA THR A 230 10.17 6.48 -18.30
C THR A 230 8.88 5.68 -18.25
N ASP A 231 8.89 4.46 -18.79
CA ASP A 231 7.74 3.55 -18.76
C ASP A 231 7.39 3.15 -17.34
N SER A 232 8.41 2.94 -16.49
CA SER A 232 8.17 2.59 -15.08
C SER A 232 7.47 3.71 -14.31
N LEU A 233 7.79 4.98 -14.57
CA LEU A 233 7.05 6.12 -14.03
C LEU A 233 5.65 6.20 -14.61
N ALA A 234 5.50 6.05 -15.93
CA ALA A 234 4.21 6.14 -16.63
C ALA A 234 3.19 5.10 -16.14
N PHE A 235 3.63 3.86 -15.95
CA PHE A 235 2.79 2.78 -15.43
C PHE A 235 2.86 2.62 -13.91
N SER A 236 3.61 3.49 -13.23
CA SER A 236 3.82 3.41 -11.78
C SER A 236 4.24 1.99 -11.35
N ASN A 237 5.21 1.39 -12.05
CA ASN A 237 5.55 -0.03 -11.89
C ASN A 237 6.20 -0.32 -10.53
N ASN A 238 5.48 -1.02 -9.65
CA ASN A 238 5.97 -1.28 -8.30
C ASN A 238 7.25 -2.13 -8.26
N GLY A 239 7.35 -3.14 -9.12
CA GLY A 239 8.50 -4.05 -9.12
C GLY A 239 9.81 -3.35 -9.50
N TYR A 240 9.74 -2.42 -10.46
CA TYR A 240 10.89 -1.58 -10.84
C TYR A 240 11.41 -0.80 -9.64
N PHE A 241 10.55 -0.01 -8.99
CA PHE A 241 10.96 0.86 -7.88
C PHE A 241 11.30 0.08 -6.59
N GLN A 242 10.71 -1.10 -6.40
CA GLN A 242 11.12 -2.03 -5.35
C GLN A 242 12.57 -2.49 -5.55
N ARG A 243 12.94 -2.87 -6.78
CA ARG A 243 14.29 -3.30 -7.12
C ARG A 243 15.30 -2.17 -6.99
N VAL A 244 15.02 -1.03 -7.62
CA VAL A 244 15.91 0.15 -7.58
C VAL A 244 16.10 0.62 -6.14
N GLY A 245 15.03 0.77 -5.37
CA GLY A 245 15.11 1.19 -3.98
C GLY A 245 15.88 0.21 -3.09
N GLY A 246 15.72 -1.09 -3.31
CA GLY A 246 16.49 -2.12 -2.61
C GLY A 246 17.98 -2.08 -2.91
N GLN A 247 18.35 -1.77 -4.16
CA GLN A 247 19.76 -1.62 -4.58
C GLN A 247 20.39 -0.32 -4.08
N VAL A 248 19.63 0.78 -4.03
CA VAL A 248 20.08 2.06 -3.42
C VAL A 248 20.30 1.90 -1.92
N GLY A 249 19.39 1.18 -1.24
CA GLY A 249 19.48 0.94 0.20
C GLY A 249 18.87 2.05 1.06
N PHE A 250 18.59 1.71 2.32
CA PHE A 250 17.80 2.53 3.24
C PHE A 250 18.41 3.91 3.53
N ASP A 251 19.67 3.96 3.94
CA ASP A 251 20.31 5.21 4.40
C ASP A 251 20.35 6.26 3.29
N LYS A 252 20.71 5.84 2.07
CA LYS A 252 20.72 6.71 0.89
C LYS A 252 19.31 7.18 0.56
N MET A 253 18.33 6.27 0.53
CA MET A 253 16.92 6.64 0.30
C MET A 253 16.41 7.69 1.29
N MET A 254 16.74 7.55 2.58
CA MET A 254 16.39 8.56 3.60
C MET A 254 17.16 9.87 3.40
N GLY A 255 18.42 9.81 2.96
CA GLY A 255 19.19 10.98 2.55
C GLY A 255 18.54 11.76 1.42
N TYR A 256 18.12 11.09 0.34
CA TYR A 256 17.42 11.72 -0.79
C TYR A 256 16.05 12.26 -0.38
N ALA A 257 15.27 11.52 0.41
CA ALA A 257 13.97 11.97 0.90
C ALA A 257 14.10 13.31 1.66
N ARG A 258 15.07 13.43 2.57
CA ARG A 258 15.34 14.66 3.32
C ARG A 258 15.86 15.80 2.43
N LYS A 259 16.78 15.50 1.50
CA LYS A 259 17.27 16.49 0.51
C LYS A 259 16.14 17.07 -0.35
N LEU A 260 15.06 16.30 -0.54
CA LEU A 260 13.86 16.70 -1.26
C LEU A 260 12.75 17.25 -0.34
N GLY A 261 13.08 17.57 0.91
CA GLY A 261 12.16 18.24 1.84
C GLY A 261 11.15 17.34 2.55
N LEU A 262 11.23 16.02 2.38
CA LEU A 262 10.33 15.09 3.08
C LEU A 262 10.79 14.86 4.52
N GLY A 263 9.84 14.77 5.46
CA GLY A 263 10.14 14.52 6.88
C GLY A 263 10.58 15.75 7.67
N GLN A 264 10.42 16.96 7.10
CA GLN A 264 10.74 18.25 7.72
C GLN A 264 9.71 19.31 7.31
N GLN A 265 9.48 20.31 8.15
CA GLN A 265 8.64 21.46 7.78
C GLN A 265 9.19 22.14 6.52
N THR A 266 8.31 22.56 5.63
CA THR A 266 8.68 23.25 4.38
C THR A 266 9.04 24.71 4.62
N GLY A 267 8.52 25.31 5.70
CA GLY A 267 8.75 26.71 6.00
C GLY A 267 7.72 27.65 5.39
N ILE A 268 6.55 27.14 4.97
CA ILE A 268 5.41 27.95 4.46
C ILE A 268 4.86 28.97 5.47
N ASN A 269 5.40 29.01 6.69
CA ASN A 269 4.99 29.91 7.76
C ASN A 269 3.50 29.77 8.14
N PHE A 270 2.94 28.56 7.97
CA PHE A 270 1.60 28.23 8.45
C PHE A 270 1.66 27.68 9.88
N PRO A 271 0.76 28.07 10.80
CA PRO A 271 0.83 27.59 12.17
C PRO A 271 0.69 26.06 12.24
N ALA A 272 1.47 25.44 13.12
CA ALA A 272 1.48 23.99 13.36
C ALA A 272 1.62 23.13 12.08
N GLU A 273 2.44 23.58 11.12
CA GLU A 273 2.84 22.75 9.98
C GLU A 273 3.41 21.41 10.47
N SER A 274 2.93 20.31 9.89
CA SER A 274 3.44 18.99 10.22
C SER A 274 4.73 18.71 9.47
N PRO A 275 5.80 18.23 10.14
CA PRO A 275 7.01 17.78 9.45
C PRO A 275 6.79 16.46 8.71
N GLY A 276 5.67 15.77 8.90
CA GLY A 276 5.50 14.38 8.49
C GLY A 276 6.34 13.44 9.36
N ARG A 277 6.64 12.24 8.85
CA ARG A 277 7.45 11.22 9.51
C ARG A 277 8.20 10.38 8.47
N LEU A 278 9.51 10.25 8.65
CA LEU A 278 10.31 9.24 7.96
C LEU A 278 10.64 8.09 8.92
N PRO A 279 10.74 6.85 8.44
CA PRO A 279 11.15 5.72 9.28
C PRO A 279 12.58 5.91 9.77
N ALA A 280 12.86 5.51 11.02
CA ALA A 280 14.21 5.58 11.60
C ALA A 280 15.13 4.47 11.08
N PHE A 281 14.55 3.30 10.77
CA PHE A 281 15.28 2.14 10.27
C PHE A 281 14.36 1.20 9.50
N LYS A 282 14.85 0.63 8.40
CA LYS A 282 14.26 -0.50 7.67
C LYS A 282 15.37 -1.37 7.08
N GLU A 283 15.09 -2.66 6.92
CA GLU A 283 16.03 -3.63 6.35
C GLU A 283 15.35 -4.59 5.36
N GLY A 284 16.17 -5.21 4.53
CA GLY A 284 15.73 -6.21 3.56
C GLY A 284 14.59 -5.71 2.66
N TYR A 285 13.58 -6.57 2.47
CA TYR A 285 12.44 -6.27 1.58
C TYR A 285 11.58 -5.09 2.03
N ALA A 286 11.64 -4.69 3.31
CA ALA A 286 10.91 -3.52 3.80
C ALA A 286 11.42 -2.22 3.16
N VAL A 287 12.70 -2.16 2.78
CA VAL A 287 13.27 -1.04 2.03
C VAL A 287 12.66 -0.96 0.64
N ASN A 288 12.50 -2.10 -0.04
CA ASN A 288 11.88 -2.18 -1.36
C ASN A 288 10.45 -1.64 -1.34
N HIS A 289 9.65 -2.07 -0.35
CA HIS A 289 8.27 -1.64 -0.24
C HIS A 289 8.16 -0.15 0.15
N MET A 290 9.05 0.35 1.02
CA MET A 290 9.18 1.78 1.31
C MET A 290 9.47 2.60 0.05
N SER A 291 10.43 2.19 -0.76
CA SER A 291 10.84 2.94 -1.96
C SER A 291 9.81 2.93 -3.09
N SER A 292 8.88 1.97 -3.11
CA SER A 292 7.83 1.90 -4.14
C SER A 292 6.45 2.35 -3.65
N HIS A 293 6.11 2.08 -2.40
CA HIS A 293 4.78 2.29 -1.83
C HIS A 293 4.78 3.33 -0.71
N GLY A 294 5.93 3.85 -0.29
CA GLY A 294 6.00 4.83 0.79
C GLY A 294 5.66 4.24 2.17
N ASP A 295 5.89 2.94 2.38
CA ASP A 295 5.64 2.31 3.70
C ASP A 295 6.37 3.01 4.84
N ASP A 296 5.64 3.25 5.92
CA ASP A 296 6.07 3.97 7.14
C ASP A 296 6.58 5.40 6.91
N ILE A 297 6.34 5.95 5.72
CA ILE A 297 6.52 7.37 5.41
C ILE A 297 5.17 8.08 5.56
N GLU A 298 5.18 9.23 6.22
CA GLU A 298 4.08 10.18 6.24
C GLU A 298 4.61 11.54 5.77
N VAL A 299 3.95 12.15 4.80
CA VAL A 299 4.30 13.47 4.27
C VAL A 299 3.04 14.30 4.09
N THR A 300 3.18 15.62 4.09
CA THR A 300 2.08 16.56 3.85
C THR A 300 1.92 16.84 2.36
N ALA A 301 0.78 17.41 1.94
CA ALA A 301 0.56 17.76 0.55
C ALA A 301 1.51 18.88 0.10
N ILE A 302 1.83 19.82 0.99
CA ILE A 302 2.81 20.88 0.68
C ILE A 302 4.22 20.32 0.47
N GLN A 303 4.66 19.32 1.25
CA GLN A 303 5.93 18.63 1.00
C GLN A 303 5.95 17.96 -0.38
N LEU A 304 4.84 17.36 -0.81
CA LEU A 304 4.72 16.77 -2.16
C LEU A 304 4.72 17.84 -3.27
N ALA A 305 4.12 19.01 -3.03
CA ALA A 305 4.17 20.13 -3.96
C ALA A 305 5.61 20.65 -4.12
N THR A 306 6.35 20.77 -3.01
CA THR A 306 7.77 21.16 -3.00
C THR A 306 8.65 20.12 -3.69
N LEU A 307 8.45 18.83 -3.41
CA LEU A 307 9.12 17.72 -4.11
C LEU A 307 8.89 17.79 -5.63
N THR A 308 7.63 17.90 -6.05
CA THR A 308 7.27 17.91 -7.48
C THR A 308 7.80 19.15 -8.19
N SER A 309 7.81 20.29 -7.50
CA SER A 309 8.37 21.54 -8.02
C SER A 309 9.87 21.46 -8.21
N ALA A 310 10.60 20.84 -7.27
CA ALA A 310 12.03 20.59 -7.42
C ALA A 310 12.33 19.73 -8.67
N MET A 311 11.48 18.73 -8.96
CA MET A 311 11.60 17.93 -10.19
C MET A 311 11.38 18.77 -11.46
N ALA A 312 10.46 19.74 -11.41
CA ALA A 312 10.11 20.59 -12.55
C ALA A 312 11.07 21.77 -12.78
N ASN A 313 11.83 22.19 -11.76
CA ASN A 313 12.64 23.41 -11.81
C ASN A 313 14.16 23.17 -11.86
N GLY A 314 14.60 21.93 -12.12
CA GLY A 314 16.03 21.60 -12.22
C GLY A 314 16.68 21.22 -10.89
N GLY A 315 15.89 20.86 -9.87
CA GLY A 315 16.37 20.33 -8.60
C GLY A 315 16.45 21.35 -7.46
N HIS A 316 15.89 22.55 -7.65
CA HIS A 316 15.87 23.58 -6.61
C HIS A 316 14.72 23.35 -5.64
N LEU A 317 15.04 22.99 -4.40
CA LEU A 317 14.07 22.90 -3.32
C LEU A 317 13.70 24.31 -2.85
N LEU A 318 12.50 24.77 -3.21
CA LEU A 318 12.01 26.11 -2.88
C LEU A 318 11.28 26.10 -1.54
N VAL A 319 11.41 27.19 -0.79
CA VAL A 319 10.56 27.45 0.38
C VAL A 319 9.22 28.01 -0.15
N PRO A 320 8.09 27.31 0.09
CA PRO A 320 6.78 27.81 -0.28
C PRO A 320 6.44 29.09 0.48
N HIS A 321 5.73 30.03 -0.15
CA HIS A 321 5.30 31.29 0.45
C HIS A 321 3.99 31.82 -0.15
#